data_AF-A0A1U7IF94-F1
#
_entry.id   AF-A0A1U7IF94-F1
#
_cell.length_a   1.000
_cell.length_b   1.000
_cell.length_c   1.000
_cell.angle_alpha   90.00
_cell.angle_beta   90.00
_cell.angle_gamma   90.00
#
_symmetry.space_group_name_H-M   'P 1'
#
loop_
_entity.id
_entity.type
_entity.pdbx_description
1 polymer ?
#
loop_
_entity_poly.entity_id
_entity_poly.type
_entity_poly.pdbx_seq_one_letter_code
_entity_poly.pdbx_strand_id
1 'polypeptide(L)'
;MTEALIVPKKFNTYADTFLLLGLAQIVDDALHRTQQNREMQLIDAGTNYQIQFAKAINIAAFAQLNYTNPFSPVKGQKTDESQIPSETIPFDVVKEVEKRKLYQQYRYQTGGKGEWSEEVPKPPDPRTQNGAILVSMRHDRNHNSLWLESWKLKDHYGSLVTALCQTFAQNNHTQPTSEVVAELFFQQTNVKLPEIAAAVKIYLPTAVQGVNRVKADSNRTDAQKVDWLTLWLIANGLFEFAISERVKVAENTYDWRVVALEPKDISWQKYRDVLRSLRQFNPPGGGHGIARFDAELVLKLCQQLLENHPAKAEGREENIFEFWGKPVNDFVGSFPGTHFGSKGQVYGVKELFTLGLPGWIIPDDYAELLDYLDVLKEHLSVIVSLSAEAGHSELLAAYRDFITGTNFSSFFRFQASYADYVVKQLANPQGKNPRLFSVNGLNIMTKKDVDFTKITRDASFLRIAKAINQATVYAGKVTTKDGIKELDWQRNYGLAQLLNSQSGSKKDFICAIAEFLGKYEHENLRLSEKYLNEGKRLKRVQPTKEDLDRLMELINEFDTVLVANLLIAYGYAKWNTAKKSPSPDMADDSTESDEDTTDEE
;
A
#
# COMPACT_ATOMS: atom_id res chain seq x y z
N MET A 1 -13.43 36.17 -5.15
CA MET A 1 -12.98 35.25 -4.08
C MET A 1 -13.54 33.88 -4.43
N THR A 2 -12.71 32.85 -4.38
CA THR A 2 -13.09 31.49 -4.83
C THR A 2 -12.83 30.49 -3.71
N GLU A 3 -13.82 29.65 -3.40
CA GLU A 3 -13.75 28.69 -2.29
C GLU A 3 -13.38 27.27 -2.75
N ALA A 4 -13.57 26.95 -4.03
CA ALA A 4 -13.19 25.66 -4.60
C ALA A 4 -12.93 25.72 -6.10
N LEU A 5 -12.24 24.71 -6.62
CA LEU A 5 -12.07 24.42 -8.04
C LEU A 5 -12.64 23.02 -8.36
N ILE A 6 -13.41 22.89 -9.44
CA ILE A 6 -14.08 21.65 -9.84
C ILE A 6 -13.45 21.05 -11.10
N VAL A 7 -12.93 19.83 -10.97
CA VAL A 7 -12.21 19.11 -12.02
C VAL A 7 -13.04 17.91 -12.52
N PRO A 8 -13.59 17.94 -13.74
CA PRO A 8 -14.43 16.85 -14.25
C PRO A 8 -13.64 15.56 -14.52
N LYS A 9 -14.23 14.39 -14.21
CA LYS A 9 -13.69 13.08 -14.60
C LYS A 9 -14.18 12.73 -16.02
N LYS A 10 -13.28 12.77 -17.01
CA LYS A 10 -13.60 12.57 -18.43
C LYS A 10 -13.07 11.26 -18.99
N PHE A 11 -11.97 10.73 -18.44
CA PHE A 11 -11.23 9.63 -19.04
C PHE A 11 -11.56 8.27 -18.45
N ASN A 12 -12.11 8.22 -17.23
CA ASN A 12 -12.30 7.02 -16.43
C ASN A 12 -11.02 6.17 -16.31
N THR A 13 -9.88 6.85 -16.15
CA THR A 13 -8.56 6.24 -15.92
C THR A 13 -7.77 7.10 -14.93
N TYR A 14 -6.53 6.71 -14.60
CA TYR A 14 -5.66 7.56 -13.77
C TYR A 14 -5.44 8.97 -14.32
N ALA A 15 -5.77 9.21 -15.60
CA ALA A 15 -5.59 10.49 -16.25
C ALA A 15 -6.43 11.59 -15.57
N ASP A 16 -7.63 11.24 -15.10
CA ASP A 16 -8.48 12.19 -14.36
C ASP A 16 -7.82 12.60 -13.05
N THR A 17 -7.23 11.63 -12.35
CA THR A 17 -6.48 11.87 -11.10
C THR A 17 -5.25 12.73 -11.39
N PHE A 18 -4.45 12.45 -12.42
CA PHE A 18 -3.29 13.28 -12.73
C PHE A 18 -3.66 14.68 -13.23
N LEU A 19 -4.80 14.85 -13.91
CA LEU A 19 -5.30 16.17 -14.28
C LEU A 19 -5.61 17.01 -13.05
N LEU A 20 -6.34 16.44 -12.08
CA LEU A 20 -6.59 17.08 -10.78
C LEU A 20 -5.28 17.48 -10.09
N LEU A 21 -4.35 16.53 -9.95
CA LEU A 21 -3.11 16.74 -9.20
C LEU A 21 -2.19 17.75 -9.89
N GLY A 22 -2.17 17.77 -11.22
CA GLY A 22 -1.46 18.78 -12.01
C GLY A 22 -1.98 20.19 -11.76
N LEU A 23 -3.31 20.35 -11.69
CA LEU A 23 -3.92 21.62 -11.32
C LEU A 23 -3.60 22.01 -9.87
N ALA A 24 -3.78 21.08 -8.93
CA ALA A 24 -3.53 21.32 -7.51
C ALA A 24 -2.08 21.76 -7.23
N GLN A 25 -1.10 21.18 -7.93
CA GLN A 25 0.31 21.58 -7.80
C GLN A 25 0.59 22.99 -8.32
N ILE A 26 -0.05 23.41 -9.42
CA ILE A 26 0.07 24.78 -9.94
C ILE A 26 -0.57 25.78 -8.96
N VAL A 27 -1.74 25.44 -8.44
CA VAL A 27 -2.47 26.28 -7.49
C VAL A 27 -1.71 26.41 -6.17
N ASP A 28 -1.13 25.32 -5.63
CA ASP A 28 -0.26 25.37 -4.44
C ASP A 28 0.92 26.34 -4.62
N ASP A 29 1.60 26.28 -5.76
CA ASP A 29 2.71 27.20 -6.10
C ASP A 29 2.22 28.65 -6.18
N ALA A 30 1.09 28.88 -6.85
CA ALA A 30 0.49 30.21 -6.99
C ALA A 30 0.09 30.82 -5.63
N LEU A 31 -0.52 30.02 -4.75
CA LEU A 31 -0.89 30.43 -3.39
C LEU A 31 0.35 30.75 -2.55
N HIS A 32 1.38 29.91 -2.63
CA HIS A 32 2.64 30.15 -1.93
C HIS A 32 3.30 31.47 -2.35
N ARG A 33 3.41 31.71 -3.66
CA ARG A 33 4.11 32.87 -4.22
C ARG A 33 3.34 34.18 -4.07
N THR A 34 2.01 34.10 -3.93
CA THR A 34 1.16 35.26 -3.60
C THR A 34 0.88 35.41 -2.10
N GLN A 35 1.55 34.63 -1.24
CA GLN A 35 1.43 34.68 0.22
C GLN A 35 -0.02 34.48 0.72
N GLN A 36 -0.81 33.66 0.02
CA GLN A 36 -2.17 33.28 0.40
C GLN A 36 -2.17 31.99 1.23
N ASN A 37 -3.31 31.65 1.85
CA ASN A 37 -3.43 30.37 2.57
C ASN A 37 -3.30 29.20 1.58
N ARG A 38 -2.44 28.22 1.90
CA ARG A 38 -2.13 27.04 1.09
C ARG A 38 -2.93 25.80 1.49
N GLU A 39 -3.69 25.87 2.57
CA GLU A 39 -4.50 24.76 3.05
C GLU A 39 -5.59 24.41 2.03
N MET A 40 -5.45 23.22 1.47
CA MET A 40 -6.35 22.65 0.47
C MET A 40 -6.75 21.24 0.84
N GLN A 41 -7.97 20.88 0.47
CA GLN A 41 -8.53 19.54 0.59
C GLN A 41 -8.90 19.02 -0.79
N LEU A 42 -8.53 17.78 -1.08
CA LEU A 42 -8.91 17.07 -2.30
C LEU A 42 -10.11 16.18 -1.97
N ILE A 43 -11.21 16.41 -2.68
CA ILE A 43 -12.47 15.70 -2.46
C ILE A 43 -12.91 15.03 -3.77
N ASP A 44 -13.35 13.78 -3.68
CA ASP A 44 -14.04 13.09 -4.76
C ASP A 44 -15.56 13.28 -4.62
N ALA A 45 -16.16 14.06 -5.52
CA ALA A 45 -17.60 14.30 -5.59
C ALA A 45 -18.29 13.42 -6.66
N GLY A 46 -17.68 12.26 -6.98
CA GLY A 46 -18.20 11.26 -7.91
C GLY A 46 -17.82 11.58 -9.35
N THR A 47 -18.62 12.41 -10.02
CA THR A 47 -18.40 12.76 -11.45
C THR A 47 -17.28 13.79 -11.66
N ASN A 48 -16.83 14.42 -10.58
CA ASN A 48 -15.78 15.42 -10.57
C ASN A 48 -15.02 15.33 -9.25
N TYR A 49 -13.79 15.84 -9.28
CA TYR A 49 -13.02 16.14 -8.08
C TYR A 49 -13.18 17.62 -7.71
N GLN A 50 -12.98 17.93 -6.44
CA GLN A 50 -12.99 19.27 -5.92
C GLN A 50 -11.67 19.55 -5.17
N ILE A 51 -11.04 20.69 -5.50
CA ILE A 51 -9.98 21.28 -4.69
C ILE A 51 -10.66 22.34 -3.82
N GLN A 52 -10.89 22.04 -2.55
CA GLN A 52 -11.50 22.97 -1.61
C GLN A 52 -10.43 23.75 -0.85
N PHE A 53 -10.57 25.07 -0.76
CA PHE A 53 -9.65 25.92 0.00
C PHE A 53 -10.17 26.15 1.41
N ALA A 54 -9.28 26.13 2.41
CA ALA A 54 -9.65 26.48 3.78
C ALA A 54 -10.06 27.96 3.92
N LYS A 55 -9.52 28.82 3.05
CA LYS A 55 -9.91 30.24 2.93
C LYS A 55 -10.09 30.57 1.46
N ALA A 56 -11.11 31.38 1.15
CA ALA A 56 -11.35 31.80 -0.21
C ALA A 56 -10.12 32.52 -0.80
N ILE A 57 -9.75 32.17 -2.02
CA ILE A 57 -8.54 32.65 -2.68
C ILE A 57 -8.84 33.86 -3.57
N ASN A 58 -7.87 34.77 -3.68
CA ASN A 58 -7.87 35.89 -4.60
C ASN A 58 -7.13 35.52 -5.89
N ILE A 59 -7.89 35.07 -6.89
CA ILE A 59 -7.35 34.68 -8.20
C ILE A 59 -6.70 35.87 -8.94
N ALA A 60 -7.18 37.11 -8.74
CA ALA A 60 -6.62 38.27 -9.42
C ALA A 60 -5.14 38.53 -9.05
N ALA A 61 -4.71 38.09 -7.86
CA ALA A 61 -3.31 38.18 -7.45
C ALA A 61 -2.37 37.30 -8.31
N PHE A 62 -2.90 36.25 -8.95
CA PHE A 62 -2.10 35.34 -9.77
C PHE A 62 -1.63 35.97 -11.09
N ALA A 63 -2.28 37.03 -11.56
CA ALA A 63 -1.94 37.70 -12.81
C ALA A 63 -0.49 38.23 -12.84
N GLN A 64 0.08 38.53 -11.68
CA GLN A 64 1.44 39.08 -11.52
C GLN A 64 2.52 37.99 -11.32
N LEU A 65 2.16 36.71 -11.43
CA LEU A 65 3.12 35.63 -11.25
C LEU A 65 4.08 35.53 -12.44
N ASN A 66 5.38 35.64 -12.15
CA ASN A 66 6.44 35.25 -13.08
C ASN A 66 6.36 33.74 -13.37
N TYR A 67 6.89 33.30 -14.49
CA TYR A 67 6.93 31.90 -14.86
C TYR A 67 7.60 31.00 -13.82
N THR A 68 6.98 29.85 -13.55
CA THR A 68 7.58 28.70 -12.86
C THR A 68 7.51 27.48 -13.76
N ASN A 69 8.42 26.53 -13.55
CA ASN A 69 8.37 25.23 -14.23
C ASN A 69 7.36 24.35 -13.49
N PRO A 70 6.17 24.05 -14.05
CA PRO A 70 5.20 23.19 -13.39
C PRO A 70 5.77 21.77 -13.22
N PHE A 71 6.46 21.29 -14.25
CA PHE A 71 7.27 20.08 -14.26
C PHE A 71 8.56 20.33 -15.04
N SER A 72 9.61 19.55 -14.76
CA SER A 72 10.91 19.69 -15.42
C SER A 72 10.96 18.87 -16.72
N PRO A 73 11.58 19.38 -17.81
CA PRO A 73 11.86 18.53 -18.96
C PRO A 73 12.81 17.40 -18.52
N VAL A 74 12.66 16.22 -19.10
CA VAL A 74 13.44 15.03 -18.75
C VAL A 74 14.57 14.82 -19.74
N LYS A 75 15.70 14.33 -19.24
CA LYS A 75 16.88 13.98 -20.04
C LYS A 75 17.27 12.53 -19.79
N GLY A 76 17.23 11.72 -20.85
CA GLY A 76 17.83 10.39 -20.92
C GLY A 76 19.09 10.36 -21.79
N GLN A 77 19.70 9.19 -21.98
CA GLN A 77 20.94 9.04 -22.76
C GLN A 77 20.82 9.43 -24.24
N LYS A 78 19.61 9.35 -24.81
CA LYS A 78 19.34 9.59 -26.23
C LYS A 78 18.33 10.72 -26.46
N THR A 79 18.04 11.49 -25.41
CA THR A 79 17.08 12.59 -25.49
C THR A 79 17.72 13.74 -26.26
N ASP A 80 16.97 14.32 -27.21
CA ASP A 80 17.39 15.53 -27.91
C ASP A 80 17.15 16.75 -27.01
N GLU A 81 18.22 17.43 -26.64
CA GLU A 81 18.20 18.62 -25.77
C GLU A 81 18.28 19.93 -26.54
N SER A 82 18.40 19.89 -27.87
CA SER A 82 18.60 21.08 -28.71
C SER A 82 17.49 22.14 -28.57
N GLN A 83 16.29 21.70 -28.20
CA GLN A 83 15.12 22.58 -28.01
C GLN A 83 14.93 23.03 -26.56
N ILE A 84 15.73 22.52 -25.61
CA ILE A 84 15.66 22.93 -24.21
C ILE A 84 16.52 24.21 -24.05
N PRO A 85 15.93 25.34 -23.64
CA PRO A 85 16.66 26.57 -23.35
C PRO A 85 17.81 26.34 -22.36
N SER A 86 18.97 26.94 -22.62
CA SER A 86 20.20 26.75 -21.85
C SER A 86 20.09 27.10 -20.36
N GLU A 87 19.19 28.02 -20.02
CA GLU A 87 18.88 28.42 -18.65
C GLU A 87 18.05 27.38 -17.87
N THR A 88 17.48 26.39 -18.56
CA THR A 88 16.67 25.35 -17.95
C THR A 88 17.53 24.15 -17.60
N ILE A 89 17.49 23.74 -16.32
CA ILE A 89 18.14 22.51 -15.87
C ILE A 89 17.15 21.35 -16.04
N PRO A 90 17.38 20.41 -16.99
CA PRO A 90 16.51 19.26 -17.15
C PRO A 90 16.68 18.27 -15.99
N PHE A 91 15.66 17.47 -15.75
CA PHE A 91 15.72 16.34 -14.84
C PHE A 91 16.54 15.20 -15.46
N ASP A 92 17.77 15.03 -15.00
CA ASP A 92 18.68 13.98 -15.47
C ASP A 92 18.26 12.61 -14.92
N VAL A 93 17.51 11.89 -15.75
CA VAL A 93 16.97 10.57 -15.41
C VAL A 93 18.08 9.55 -15.21
N VAL A 94 19.19 9.65 -15.95
CA VAL A 94 20.29 8.69 -15.88
C VAL A 94 20.96 8.79 -14.52
N LYS A 95 21.32 10.01 -14.13
CA LYS A 95 21.94 10.31 -12.83
C LYS A 95 21.04 9.91 -11.66
N GLU A 96 19.75 10.22 -11.73
CA GLU A 96 18.81 9.89 -10.64
C GLU A 96 18.54 8.38 -10.53
N VAL A 97 18.50 7.65 -11.65
CA VAL A 97 18.42 6.18 -11.63
C VAL A 97 19.67 5.55 -11.01
N GLU A 98 20.86 6.09 -11.27
CA GLU A 98 22.10 5.65 -10.63
C GLU A 98 22.11 5.91 -9.13
N LYS A 99 21.73 7.12 -8.70
CA LYS A 99 21.53 7.44 -7.26
C LYS A 99 20.59 6.47 -6.59
N ARG A 100 19.45 6.17 -7.23
CA ARG A 100 18.48 5.21 -6.70
C ARG A 100 19.08 3.81 -6.54
N LYS A 101 19.85 3.32 -7.51
CA LYS A 101 20.53 2.02 -7.42
C LYS A 101 21.49 1.97 -6.23
N LEU A 102 22.34 3.00 -6.08
CA LEU A 102 23.28 3.10 -4.97
C LEU A 102 22.57 3.15 -3.61
N TYR A 103 21.51 3.96 -3.50
CA TYR A 103 20.71 4.06 -2.29
C TYR A 103 20.03 2.73 -1.92
N GLN A 104 19.46 2.02 -2.91
CA GLN A 104 18.86 0.71 -2.68
C GLN A 104 19.88 -0.34 -2.23
N GLN A 105 21.07 -0.34 -2.84
CA GLN A 105 22.17 -1.22 -2.43
C GLN A 105 22.62 -0.95 -0.99
N TYR A 106 22.79 0.33 -0.63
CA TYR A 106 23.11 0.73 0.74
C TYR A 106 22.06 0.27 1.75
N ARG A 107 20.77 0.48 1.45
CA ARG A 107 19.68 0.03 2.34
C ARG A 107 19.63 -1.48 2.48
N TYR A 108 19.91 -2.21 1.41
CA TYR A 108 20.01 -3.67 1.46
C TYR A 108 21.15 -4.14 2.36
N GLN A 109 22.34 -3.54 2.23
CA GLN A 109 23.53 -3.89 3.02
C GLN A 109 23.38 -3.55 4.51
N THR A 110 22.77 -2.42 4.83
CA THR A 110 22.59 -1.95 6.22
C THR A 110 21.33 -2.50 6.90
N GLY A 111 20.52 -3.30 6.20
CA GLY A 111 19.21 -3.73 6.67
C GLY A 111 18.26 -2.56 6.97
N GLY A 112 18.52 -1.38 6.38
CA GLY A 112 17.77 -0.15 6.63
C GLY A 112 18.00 0.51 7.98
N LYS A 113 19.04 0.13 8.74
CA LYS A 113 19.37 0.66 10.09
C LYS A 113 20.63 1.52 10.14
N GLY A 114 21.20 1.90 9.00
CA GLY A 114 22.43 2.68 8.97
C GLY A 114 22.25 4.06 9.62
N GLU A 115 23.21 4.46 10.45
CA GLU A 115 23.28 5.82 10.99
C GLU A 115 23.64 6.81 9.87
N TRP A 116 23.10 8.03 9.96
CA TRP A 116 23.37 9.07 8.98
C TRP A 116 24.82 9.55 9.09
N SER A 117 25.58 9.46 8.00
CA SER A 117 26.89 10.09 7.82
C SER A 117 26.96 10.79 6.46
N GLU A 118 27.94 11.67 6.24
CA GLU A 118 28.13 12.34 4.95
C GLU A 118 28.44 11.35 3.80
N GLU A 119 28.91 10.15 4.11
CA GLU A 119 29.19 9.08 3.14
C GLU A 119 27.95 8.29 2.73
N VAL A 120 26.81 8.48 3.41
CA VAL A 120 25.56 7.77 3.08
C VAL A 120 25.03 8.27 1.73
N PRO A 121 24.73 7.36 0.76
CA PRO A 121 24.12 7.75 -0.50
C PRO A 121 22.83 8.53 -0.25
N LYS A 122 22.71 9.72 -0.86
CA LYS A 122 21.50 10.52 -0.75
C LYS A 122 20.30 9.75 -1.32
N PRO A 123 19.12 9.81 -0.68
CA PRO A 123 17.93 9.22 -1.24
C PRO A 123 17.64 9.84 -2.62
N PRO A 124 17.13 9.05 -3.59
CA PRO A 124 16.84 9.55 -4.92
C PRO A 124 15.69 10.56 -4.89
N ASP A 125 15.56 11.37 -5.95
CA ASP A 125 14.37 12.21 -6.13
C ASP A 125 13.11 11.30 -6.23
N PRO A 126 11.99 11.64 -5.55
CA PRO A 126 10.73 10.89 -5.64
C PRO A 126 10.21 10.66 -7.07
N ARG A 127 10.58 11.53 -8.02
CA ARG A 127 10.14 11.50 -9.43
C ARG A 127 11.02 10.63 -10.32
N THR A 128 12.12 10.08 -9.78
CA THR A 128 13.11 9.29 -10.54
C THR A 128 12.46 8.24 -11.46
N GLN A 129 11.51 7.45 -10.94
CA GLN A 129 10.88 6.42 -11.76
C GLN A 129 9.87 6.96 -12.77
N ASN A 130 9.26 8.12 -12.51
CA ASN A 130 8.36 8.79 -13.45
C ASN A 130 9.15 9.33 -14.65
N GLY A 131 10.34 9.88 -14.42
CA GLY A 131 11.28 10.19 -15.50
C GLY A 131 11.79 8.94 -16.23
N ALA A 132 12.11 7.88 -15.49
CA ALA A 132 12.62 6.63 -16.06
C ALA A 132 11.61 5.97 -17.01
N ILE A 133 10.33 5.94 -16.67
CA ILE A 133 9.31 5.37 -17.55
C ILE A 133 9.15 6.22 -18.83
N LEU A 134 9.13 7.55 -18.72
CA LEU A 134 9.04 8.46 -19.87
C LEU A 134 10.17 8.21 -20.87
N VAL A 135 11.41 8.15 -20.40
CA VAL A 135 12.58 7.85 -21.26
C VAL A 135 12.51 6.42 -21.82
N SER A 136 12.18 5.43 -20.99
CA SER A 136 12.15 4.03 -21.43
C SER A 136 11.09 3.73 -22.49
N MET A 137 9.99 4.50 -22.51
CA MET A 137 8.91 4.39 -23.47
C MET A 137 9.08 5.35 -24.67
N ARG A 138 10.16 6.15 -24.70
CA ARG A 138 10.41 7.23 -25.69
C ARG A 138 9.28 8.26 -25.73
N HIS A 139 8.75 8.59 -24.56
CA HIS A 139 7.75 9.64 -24.34
C HIS A 139 8.36 10.93 -23.77
N ASP A 140 9.68 10.96 -23.57
CA ASP A 140 10.48 12.13 -23.22
C ASP A 140 10.30 13.27 -24.22
N ARG A 141 10.29 13.00 -25.54
CA ARG A 141 10.02 14.04 -26.56
C ARG A 141 8.64 14.67 -26.38
N ASN A 142 7.62 13.87 -26.12
CA ASN A 142 6.24 14.35 -25.92
C ASN A 142 6.15 15.19 -24.63
N HIS A 143 6.76 14.69 -23.55
CA HIS A 143 6.83 15.41 -22.28
C HIS A 143 7.52 16.76 -22.40
N ASN A 144 8.72 16.78 -23.01
CA ASN A 144 9.51 17.99 -23.18
C ASN A 144 8.84 18.98 -24.13
N SER A 145 8.11 18.50 -25.14
CA SER A 145 7.32 19.38 -26.01
C SER A 145 6.16 20.04 -25.26
N LEU A 146 5.44 19.32 -24.39
CA LEU A 146 4.40 19.93 -23.54
C LEU A 146 4.98 21.02 -22.64
N TRP A 147 6.12 20.74 -22.02
CA TRP A 147 6.86 21.71 -21.22
C TRP A 147 7.29 22.94 -22.03
N LEU A 148 7.90 22.73 -23.20
CA LEU A 148 8.43 23.80 -24.04
C LEU A 148 7.35 24.77 -24.49
N GLU A 149 6.17 24.28 -24.86
CA GLU A 149 5.06 25.14 -25.22
C GLU A 149 4.58 26.00 -24.04
N SER A 150 4.60 25.48 -22.80
CA SER A 150 4.33 26.33 -21.62
C SER A 150 5.45 27.34 -21.34
N TRP A 151 6.71 26.96 -21.58
CA TRP A 151 7.85 27.85 -21.40
C TRP A 151 7.82 29.03 -22.37
N LYS A 152 7.34 28.83 -23.60
CA LYS A 152 7.11 29.92 -24.56
C LYS A 152 6.07 30.94 -24.08
N LEU A 153 5.19 30.56 -23.16
CA LEU A 153 4.18 31.42 -22.55
C LEU A 153 4.67 32.10 -21.26
N LYS A 154 5.97 32.04 -20.94
CA LYS A 154 6.54 32.52 -19.67
C LYS A 154 6.18 33.96 -19.31
N ASP A 155 6.12 34.85 -20.29
CA ASP A 155 5.81 36.28 -20.08
C ASP A 155 4.33 36.51 -19.73
N HIS A 156 3.47 35.51 -19.99
CA HIS A 156 2.03 35.53 -19.72
C HIS A 156 1.60 34.46 -18.71
N TYR A 157 2.55 33.87 -17.97
CA TYR A 157 2.28 32.73 -17.09
C TYR A 157 1.22 33.04 -16.02
N GLY A 158 1.30 34.20 -15.37
CA GLY A 158 0.29 34.62 -14.39
C GLY A 158 -1.12 34.73 -14.97
N SER A 159 -1.25 35.18 -16.23
CA SER A 159 -2.53 35.21 -16.95
C SER A 159 -3.06 33.80 -17.25
N LEU A 160 -2.17 32.86 -17.61
CA LEU A 160 -2.55 31.45 -17.81
C LEU A 160 -3.07 30.82 -16.51
N VAL A 161 -2.37 31.02 -15.38
CA VAL A 161 -2.79 30.51 -14.06
C VAL A 161 -4.12 31.15 -13.63
N THR A 162 -4.31 32.44 -13.91
CA THR A 162 -5.55 33.17 -13.64
C THR A 162 -6.72 32.58 -14.44
N ALA A 163 -6.57 32.42 -15.76
CA ALA A 163 -7.58 31.84 -16.65
C ALA A 163 -7.94 30.40 -16.27
N LEU A 164 -6.93 29.59 -15.89
CA LEU A 164 -7.13 28.25 -15.33
C LEU A 164 -8.03 28.30 -14.10
N CYS A 165 -7.64 29.05 -13.06
CA CYS A 165 -8.38 29.09 -11.80
C CYS A 165 -9.79 29.66 -12.00
N GLN A 166 -9.98 30.68 -12.83
CA GLN A 166 -11.30 31.24 -13.15
C GLN A 166 -12.20 30.20 -13.82
N THR A 167 -11.68 29.44 -14.76
CA THR A 167 -12.46 28.42 -15.48
C THR A 167 -12.87 27.29 -14.55
N PHE A 168 -11.92 26.76 -13.76
CA PHE A 168 -12.20 25.66 -12.83
C PHE A 168 -13.02 26.08 -11.61
N ALA A 169 -13.10 27.38 -11.30
CA ALA A 169 -13.98 27.91 -10.25
C ALA A 169 -15.46 27.96 -10.64
N GLN A 170 -15.78 27.87 -11.93
CA GLN A 170 -17.14 27.96 -12.44
C GLN A 170 -17.74 26.56 -12.58
N ASN A 171 -18.92 26.36 -11.98
CA ASN A 171 -19.67 25.12 -12.11
C ASN A 171 -20.48 25.16 -13.41
N ASN A 172 -20.22 24.23 -14.32
CA ASN A 172 -20.92 24.01 -15.60
C ASN A 172 -20.49 24.93 -16.75
N HIS A 173 -19.50 24.46 -17.51
CA HIS A 173 -19.29 24.91 -18.88
C HIS A 173 -20.00 23.97 -19.83
N THR A 174 -20.80 24.51 -20.75
CA THR A 174 -21.31 23.75 -21.91
C THR A 174 -20.19 23.44 -22.91
N GLN A 175 -19.11 24.22 -22.89
CA GLN A 175 -17.92 24.03 -23.70
C GLN A 175 -16.82 23.26 -22.94
N PRO A 176 -15.89 22.59 -23.65
CA PRO A 176 -14.70 22.01 -23.04
C PRO A 176 -13.90 23.04 -22.24
N THR A 177 -13.49 22.65 -21.03
CA THR A 177 -12.67 23.48 -20.11
C THR A 177 -11.45 24.13 -20.78
N SER A 178 -10.78 23.42 -21.69
CA SER A 178 -9.62 23.92 -22.42
C SER A 178 -9.94 25.07 -23.37
N GLU A 179 -11.12 25.07 -23.99
CA GLU A 179 -11.59 26.14 -24.87
C GLU A 179 -11.87 27.42 -24.07
N VAL A 180 -12.54 27.30 -22.92
CA VAL A 180 -12.84 28.43 -22.03
C VAL A 180 -11.56 29.05 -21.47
N VAL A 181 -10.58 28.22 -21.06
CA VAL A 181 -9.27 28.73 -20.62
C VAL A 181 -8.57 29.46 -21.76
N ALA A 182 -8.59 28.91 -22.97
CA ALA A 182 -7.97 29.53 -24.14
C ALA A 182 -8.62 30.87 -24.50
N GLU A 183 -9.96 30.96 -24.42
CA GLU A 183 -10.70 32.20 -24.66
C GLU A 183 -10.35 33.27 -23.63
N LEU A 184 -10.42 32.94 -22.32
CA LEU A 184 -10.08 33.88 -21.25
C LEU A 184 -8.63 34.34 -21.34
N PHE A 185 -7.70 33.42 -21.64
CA PHE A 185 -6.29 33.75 -21.80
C PHE A 185 -6.06 34.67 -23.01
N PHE A 186 -6.70 34.39 -24.15
CA PHE A 186 -6.60 35.22 -25.34
C PHE A 186 -7.17 36.62 -25.11
N GLN A 187 -8.31 36.73 -24.43
CA GLN A 187 -8.92 38.03 -24.08
C GLN A 187 -7.98 38.89 -23.20
N GLN A 188 -7.20 38.26 -22.32
CA GLN A 188 -6.28 38.97 -21.40
C GLN A 188 -4.94 39.34 -22.04
N THR A 189 -4.44 38.53 -22.99
CA THR A 189 -3.04 38.61 -23.46
C THR A 189 -2.90 38.87 -24.96
N ASN A 190 -3.96 38.66 -25.74
CA ASN A 190 -3.93 38.60 -27.20
C ASN A 190 -2.97 37.53 -27.76
N VAL A 191 -2.58 36.54 -26.94
CA VAL A 191 -1.73 35.40 -27.31
C VAL A 191 -2.58 34.13 -27.32
N LYS A 192 -2.40 33.29 -28.35
CA LYS A 192 -3.13 32.01 -28.46
C LYS A 192 -2.42 30.91 -27.67
N LEU A 193 -3.19 30.09 -26.96
CA LEU A 193 -2.67 28.84 -26.41
C LEU A 193 -2.44 27.81 -27.52
N PRO A 194 -1.48 26.88 -27.32
CA PRO A 194 -1.37 25.71 -28.18
C PRO A 194 -2.69 24.93 -28.17
N GLU A 195 -3.20 24.57 -29.34
CA GLU A 195 -4.51 23.93 -29.47
C GLU A 195 -4.44 22.42 -29.17
N ILE A 196 -3.52 21.71 -29.84
CA ILE A 196 -3.46 20.24 -29.81
C ILE A 196 -2.05 19.73 -29.55
N ALA A 197 -1.96 18.61 -28.83
CA ALA A 197 -0.72 17.87 -28.61
C ALA A 197 -0.95 16.36 -28.82
N ALA A 198 0.14 15.62 -29.04
CA ALA A 198 0.08 14.18 -29.25
C ALA A 198 -0.24 13.45 -27.93
N ALA A 199 -1.36 12.73 -27.90
CA ALA A 199 -1.78 11.90 -26.79
C ALA A 199 -0.99 10.57 -26.79
N VAL A 200 -0.02 10.47 -25.90
CA VAL A 200 0.71 9.23 -25.67
C VAL A 200 0.01 8.38 -24.61
N LYS A 201 0.11 7.05 -24.77
CA LYS A 201 -0.52 6.05 -23.88
C LYS A 201 -0.17 6.18 -22.40
N ILE A 202 0.96 6.80 -22.05
CA ILE A 202 1.30 7.04 -20.65
C ILE A 202 0.45 8.15 -20.03
N TYR A 203 0.00 9.14 -20.81
CA TYR A 203 -0.93 10.17 -20.32
C TYR A 203 -2.37 9.74 -20.46
N LEU A 204 -2.71 9.09 -21.58
CA LEU A 204 -4.05 8.61 -21.88
C LEU A 204 -3.99 7.13 -22.26
N PRO A 205 -4.09 6.20 -21.30
CA PRO A 205 -3.97 4.76 -21.55
C PRO A 205 -4.99 4.18 -22.54
N THR A 206 -6.15 4.82 -22.69
CA THR A 206 -7.19 4.46 -23.66
C THR A 206 -6.92 5.01 -25.06
N ALA A 207 -5.94 5.91 -25.23
CA ALA A 207 -5.56 6.48 -26.52
C ALA A 207 -4.62 5.55 -27.32
N VAL A 208 -4.93 4.25 -27.35
CA VAL A 208 -4.13 3.25 -28.07
C VAL A 208 -4.43 3.31 -29.57
N GLN A 209 -3.38 3.49 -30.37
CA GLN A 209 -3.46 3.44 -31.83
C GLN A 209 -4.13 2.14 -32.30
N GLY A 210 -5.20 2.26 -33.10
CA GLY A 210 -5.90 1.14 -33.73
C GLY A 210 -7.12 0.58 -32.98
N VAL A 211 -7.40 1.00 -31.73
CA VAL A 211 -8.52 0.45 -30.94
C VAL A 211 -9.82 1.24 -31.11
N ASN A 212 -9.76 2.54 -31.44
CA ASN A 212 -10.95 3.41 -31.56
C ASN A 212 -11.43 3.66 -33.00
N ARG A 213 -10.99 2.88 -34.00
CA ARG A 213 -11.59 2.92 -35.34
C ARG A 213 -12.65 1.82 -35.45
N VAL A 214 -13.91 2.22 -35.64
CA VAL A 214 -15.09 1.33 -35.77
C VAL A 214 -14.94 0.33 -36.93
N LYS A 215 -14.03 0.58 -37.89
CA LYS A 215 -13.62 -0.34 -38.94
C LYS A 215 -12.15 -0.18 -39.30
N ALA A 216 -11.51 -1.28 -39.67
CA ALA A 216 -10.18 -1.31 -40.27
C ALA A 216 -10.26 -0.86 -41.74
N ASP A 217 -10.25 0.44 -41.97
CA ASP A 217 -10.43 1.06 -43.30
C ASP A 217 -9.13 1.59 -43.92
N SER A 218 -8.02 1.63 -43.18
CA SER A 218 -6.71 2.01 -43.73
C SER A 218 -5.52 1.56 -42.85
N ASN A 219 -4.35 1.40 -43.48
CA ASN A 219 -3.06 1.16 -42.81
C ASN A 219 -2.42 2.45 -42.22
N ARG A 220 -3.13 3.59 -42.21
CA ARG A 220 -2.60 4.86 -41.68
C ARG A 220 -2.76 4.93 -40.17
N THR A 221 -1.65 4.93 -39.45
CA THR A 221 -1.58 5.12 -37.99
C THR A 221 -1.36 6.59 -37.64
N ASP A 222 -2.43 7.38 -37.56
CA ASP A 222 -2.30 8.77 -37.08
C ASP A 222 -2.15 8.77 -35.55
N ALA A 223 -1.29 9.64 -35.03
CA ALA A 223 -1.19 9.85 -33.59
C ALA A 223 -2.50 10.50 -33.10
N GLN A 224 -3.13 9.92 -32.07
CA GLN A 224 -4.29 10.54 -31.44
C GLN A 224 -3.85 11.90 -30.86
N LYS A 225 -4.62 12.95 -31.15
CA LYS A 225 -4.37 14.29 -30.63
C LYS A 225 -5.48 14.65 -29.64
N VAL A 226 -5.09 15.33 -28.58
CA VAL A 226 -5.97 15.86 -27.53
C VAL A 226 -5.53 17.30 -27.27
N ASP A 227 -6.38 18.09 -26.61
CA ASP A 227 -6.03 19.46 -26.27
C ASP A 227 -4.75 19.51 -25.44
N TRP A 228 -3.91 20.50 -25.76
CA TRP A 228 -2.60 20.64 -25.13
C TRP A 228 -2.71 20.88 -23.61
N LEU A 229 -3.68 21.69 -23.19
CA LEU A 229 -3.84 22.09 -21.78
C LEU A 229 -4.11 20.87 -20.87
N THR A 230 -5.03 19.99 -21.29
CA THR A 230 -5.33 18.74 -20.59
C THR A 230 -4.10 17.86 -20.48
N LEU A 231 -3.37 17.67 -21.59
CA LEU A 231 -2.14 16.85 -21.57
C LEU A 231 -1.04 17.50 -20.73
N TRP A 232 -0.94 18.82 -20.70
CA TRP A 232 0.01 19.56 -19.88
C TRP A 232 -0.29 19.40 -18.38
N LEU A 233 -1.56 19.48 -17.96
CA LEU A 233 -1.98 19.20 -16.58
C LEU A 233 -1.73 17.74 -16.20
N ILE A 234 -2.09 16.78 -17.07
CA ILE A 234 -1.82 15.35 -16.83
C ILE A 234 -0.32 15.08 -16.73
N ALA A 235 0.50 15.68 -17.60
CA ALA A 235 1.95 15.52 -17.56
C ALA A 235 2.55 16.06 -16.26
N ASN A 236 2.04 17.20 -15.78
CA ASN A 236 2.42 17.75 -14.48
C ASN A 236 2.09 16.75 -13.35
N GLY A 237 0.82 16.32 -13.27
CA GLY A 237 0.37 15.41 -12.22
C GLY A 237 1.07 14.05 -12.27
N LEU A 238 1.29 13.49 -13.45
CA LEU A 238 1.99 12.22 -13.62
C LEU A 238 3.44 12.33 -13.18
N PHE A 239 4.17 13.34 -13.65
CA PHE A 239 5.58 13.49 -13.32
C PHE A 239 5.77 13.69 -11.81
N GLU A 240 4.95 14.53 -11.20
CA GLU A 240 5.06 14.88 -9.79
C GLU A 240 4.48 13.82 -8.84
N PHE A 241 3.43 13.05 -9.21
CA PHE A 241 2.69 12.21 -8.25
C PHE A 241 2.49 10.75 -8.63
N ALA A 242 2.81 10.32 -9.86
CA ALA A 242 2.66 8.91 -10.21
C ALA A 242 3.58 8.02 -9.37
N ILE A 243 3.13 6.79 -9.14
CA ILE A 243 3.95 5.68 -8.67
C ILE A 243 4.23 4.81 -9.88
N SER A 244 5.41 4.99 -10.46
CA SER A 244 5.89 4.18 -11.59
C SER A 244 6.96 3.22 -11.09
N GLU A 245 6.85 1.93 -11.39
CA GLU A 245 7.88 0.95 -11.02
C GLU A 245 8.01 -0.16 -12.06
N ARG A 246 9.22 -0.69 -12.20
CA ARG A 246 9.46 -1.90 -13.00
C ARG A 246 9.07 -3.13 -12.23
N VAL A 247 8.31 -4.03 -12.85
CA VAL A 247 7.88 -5.29 -12.24
C VAL A 247 8.36 -6.46 -13.07
N LYS A 248 9.06 -7.40 -12.44
CA LYS A 248 9.54 -8.64 -13.04
C LYS A 248 8.35 -9.52 -13.36
N VAL A 249 8.24 -9.95 -14.62
CA VAL A 249 7.16 -10.82 -15.11
C VAL A 249 7.68 -12.17 -15.62
N ALA A 250 8.96 -12.24 -15.97
CA ALA A 250 9.66 -13.47 -16.29
C ALA A 250 11.17 -13.28 -16.04
N GLU A 251 11.96 -14.33 -16.25
CA GLU A 251 13.42 -14.23 -16.20
C GLU A 251 13.91 -13.13 -17.15
N ASN A 252 14.71 -12.20 -16.62
CA ASN A 252 15.23 -11.03 -17.33
C ASN A 252 14.21 -10.12 -18.03
N THR A 253 12.91 -10.30 -17.74
CA THR A 253 11.82 -9.53 -18.38
C THR A 253 11.07 -8.70 -17.35
N TYR A 254 11.01 -7.40 -17.59
CA TYR A 254 10.37 -6.43 -16.72
C TYR A 254 9.38 -5.58 -17.49
N ASP A 255 8.18 -5.52 -16.95
CA ASP A 255 7.11 -4.61 -17.37
C ASP A 255 7.12 -3.35 -16.51
N TRP A 256 6.29 -2.37 -16.86
CA TRP A 256 6.06 -1.18 -16.05
C TRP A 256 4.64 -1.19 -15.46
N ARG A 257 4.55 -0.80 -14.20
CA ARG A 257 3.28 -0.47 -13.52
C ARG A 257 3.28 1.02 -13.23
N VAL A 258 2.23 1.71 -13.67
CA VAL A 258 1.97 3.12 -13.32
C VAL A 258 0.67 3.18 -12.58
N VAL A 259 0.65 3.85 -11.44
CA VAL A 259 -0.52 3.95 -10.58
C VAL A 259 -0.65 5.38 -10.07
N ALA A 260 -1.89 5.89 -10.03
CA ALA A 260 -2.23 7.12 -9.32
C ALA A 260 -2.89 6.78 -7.99
N LEU A 261 -2.70 7.64 -7.00
CA LEU A 261 -3.42 7.57 -5.73
C LEU A 261 -4.67 8.43 -5.87
N GLU A 262 -5.86 7.84 -5.98
CA GLU A 262 -7.09 8.60 -6.15
C GLU A 262 -7.51 9.22 -4.80
N PRO A 263 -7.51 10.56 -4.66
CA PRO A 263 -7.97 11.20 -3.44
C PRO A 263 -9.49 11.01 -3.29
N LYS A 264 -9.96 10.79 -2.07
CA LYS A 264 -11.40 10.73 -1.75
C LYS A 264 -11.80 11.89 -0.85
N ASP A 265 -11.09 12.03 0.27
CA ASP A 265 -11.23 13.16 1.19
C ASP A 265 -9.91 13.29 1.97
N ILE A 266 -8.96 14.08 1.45
CA ILE A 266 -7.62 14.18 2.04
C ILE A 266 -7.02 15.57 1.85
N SER A 267 -6.33 16.07 2.88
CA SER A 267 -5.59 17.33 2.74
C SER A 267 -4.44 17.20 1.74
N TRP A 268 -4.23 18.25 0.95
CA TRP A 268 -3.18 18.32 -0.07
C TRP A 268 -1.80 18.02 0.50
N GLN A 269 -1.49 18.60 1.67
CA GLN A 269 -0.18 18.41 2.29
C GLN A 269 0.04 16.96 2.71
N LYS A 270 -0.95 16.32 3.35
CA LYS A 270 -0.87 14.90 3.74
C LYS A 270 -0.71 14.01 2.51
N TYR A 271 -1.48 14.26 1.45
CA TYR A 271 -1.38 13.54 0.18
C TYR A 271 0.05 13.58 -0.39
N ARG A 272 0.66 14.78 -0.43
CA ARG A 272 2.04 14.96 -0.92
C ARG A 272 3.08 14.26 -0.05
N ASP A 273 2.97 14.40 1.26
CA ASP A 273 3.96 13.85 2.19
C ASP A 273 3.93 12.31 2.19
N VAL A 274 2.74 11.71 2.13
CA VAL A 274 2.55 10.26 1.98
C VAL A 274 3.19 9.74 0.70
N LEU A 275 2.90 10.35 -0.46
CA LEU A 275 3.45 9.90 -1.74
C LEU A 275 4.95 10.15 -1.88
N ARG A 276 5.45 11.27 -1.34
CA ARG A 276 6.89 11.56 -1.31
C ARG A 276 7.61 10.49 -0.51
N SER A 277 7.12 10.21 0.71
CA SER A 277 7.74 9.25 1.62
C SER A 277 7.69 7.84 1.06
N LEU A 278 6.57 7.44 0.47
CA LEU A 278 6.42 6.16 -0.20
C LEU A 278 7.43 5.99 -1.34
N ARG A 279 7.51 6.94 -2.29
CA ARG A 279 8.38 6.80 -3.48
C ARG A 279 9.86 6.91 -3.16
N GLN A 280 10.21 7.71 -2.17
CA GLN A 280 11.60 7.97 -1.81
C GLN A 280 12.17 6.91 -0.85
N PHE A 281 11.40 6.54 0.18
CA PHE A 281 11.90 5.72 1.29
C PHE A 281 11.26 4.34 1.38
N ASN A 282 10.11 4.10 0.77
CA ASN A 282 9.45 2.79 0.89
C ASN A 282 8.73 2.35 -0.39
N PRO A 283 9.39 2.33 -1.57
CA PRO A 283 8.71 1.92 -2.79
C PRO A 283 8.39 0.41 -2.75
N PRO A 284 7.32 -0.05 -3.41
CA PRO A 284 7.02 -1.47 -3.55
C PRO A 284 8.12 -2.22 -4.32
N GLY A 285 8.38 -3.46 -3.94
CA GLY A 285 9.39 -4.31 -4.56
C GLY A 285 8.93 -4.85 -5.91
N GLY A 286 9.64 -4.48 -6.98
CA GLY A 286 9.35 -4.93 -8.34
C GLY A 286 9.85 -6.34 -8.70
N GLY A 287 10.67 -6.98 -7.86
CA GLY A 287 11.44 -8.16 -8.24
C GLY A 287 10.71 -9.51 -8.24
N HIS A 288 9.48 -9.57 -7.71
CA HIS A 288 8.86 -10.84 -7.29
C HIS A 288 7.45 -11.09 -7.82
N GLY A 289 7.13 -10.46 -8.96
CA GLY A 289 5.85 -10.61 -9.64
C GLY A 289 4.83 -9.54 -9.27
N ILE A 290 3.80 -9.46 -10.11
CA ILE A 290 2.73 -8.47 -10.06
C ILE A 290 1.94 -8.53 -8.75
N ALA A 291 1.50 -9.72 -8.36
CA ALA A 291 0.60 -9.84 -7.21
C ALA A 291 1.28 -9.40 -5.91
N ARG A 292 2.58 -9.69 -5.76
CA ARG A 292 3.39 -9.19 -4.66
C ARG A 292 3.60 -7.68 -4.74
N PHE A 293 3.89 -7.14 -5.92
CA PHE A 293 4.03 -5.70 -6.12
C PHE A 293 2.78 -4.94 -5.65
N ASP A 294 1.60 -5.38 -6.10
CA ASP A 294 0.32 -4.76 -5.74
C ASP A 294 0.06 -4.85 -4.22
N ALA A 295 0.32 -6.01 -3.62
CA ALA A 295 0.17 -6.19 -2.18
C ALA A 295 1.14 -5.31 -1.36
N GLU A 296 2.41 -5.23 -1.77
CA GLU A 296 3.39 -4.34 -1.13
C GLU A 296 3.01 -2.87 -1.28
N LEU A 297 2.49 -2.46 -2.44
CA LEU A 297 2.06 -1.08 -2.69
C LEU A 297 0.97 -0.67 -1.69
N VAL A 298 -0.08 -1.48 -1.54
CA VAL A 298 -1.19 -1.18 -0.64
C VAL A 298 -0.73 -1.18 0.82
N LEU A 299 0.03 -2.19 1.25
CA LEU A 299 0.54 -2.26 2.63
C LEU A 299 1.45 -1.07 2.98
N LYS A 300 2.39 -0.73 2.10
CA LYS A 300 3.32 0.38 2.33
C LYS A 300 2.60 1.72 2.26
N LEU A 301 1.60 1.90 1.41
CA LEU A 301 0.77 3.10 1.46
C LEU A 301 0.03 3.21 2.80
N CYS A 302 -0.64 2.15 3.24
CA CYS A 302 -1.34 2.16 4.54
C CYS A 302 -0.37 2.53 5.67
N GLN A 303 0.85 1.99 5.64
CA GLN A 303 1.90 2.34 6.58
C GLN A 303 2.26 3.83 6.50
N GLN A 304 2.45 4.40 5.30
CA GLN A 304 2.76 5.82 5.13
C GLN A 304 1.59 6.73 5.55
N LEU A 305 0.34 6.34 5.33
CA LEU A 305 -0.84 7.07 5.78
C LEU A 305 -0.89 7.18 7.30
N LEU A 306 -0.57 6.10 8.01
CA LEU A 306 -0.50 6.08 9.48
C LEU A 306 0.76 6.78 10.01
N GLU A 307 1.90 6.65 9.34
CA GLU A 307 3.15 7.33 9.74
C GLU A 307 3.08 8.85 9.57
N ASN A 308 2.32 9.34 8.60
CA ASN A 308 2.08 10.77 8.40
C ASN A 308 0.84 11.28 9.17
N HIS A 309 0.38 10.55 10.20
CA HIS A 309 -0.69 11.01 11.07
C HIS A 309 -0.20 12.18 11.97
N PRO A 310 -0.94 13.31 12.07
CA PRO A 310 -0.59 14.46 12.91
C PRO A 310 -0.27 14.14 14.37
N ALA A 311 -1.01 13.22 15.01
CA ALA A 311 -0.74 12.70 16.37
C ALA A 311 0.71 12.21 16.63
N LYS A 312 1.54 11.96 15.60
CA LYS A 312 2.98 11.70 15.78
C LYS A 312 3.84 12.95 15.99
N ALA A 313 3.32 14.12 15.67
CA ALA A 313 4.01 15.39 15.86
C ALA A 313 3.59 16.01 17.20
N GLU A 314 4.53 16.13 18.15
CA GLU A 314 4.29 16.85 19.40
C GLU A 314 3.90 18.31 19.10
N GLY A 315 2.82 18.79 19.72
CA GLY A 315 2.42 20.20 19.72
C GLY A 315 1.67 20.71 18.48
N ARG A 316 1.11 19.86 17.62
CA ARG A 316 0.17 20.31 16.56
C ARG A 316 -1.26 20.39 17.09
N GLU A 317 -1.93 21.50 16.84
CA GLU A 317 -3.38 21.68 17.07
C GLU A 317 -4.19 20.66 16.25
N GLU A 318 -5.35 20.25 16.79
CA GLU A 318 -6.28 19.34 16.13
C GLU A 318 -6.63 19.85 14.72
N ASN A 319 -6.36 19.04 13.71
CA ASN A 319 -6.73 19.37 12.33
C ASN A 319 -8.21 19.04 12.14
N ILE A 320 -9.01 19.99 11.66
CA ILE A 320 -10.44 19.79 11.33
C ILE A 320 -10.71 18.64 10.35
N PHE A 321 -9.68 18.11 9.69
CA PHE A 321 -9.71 16.95 8.79
C PHE A 321 -9.19 15.66 9.44
N GLU A 322 -9.29 15.54 10.76
CA GLU A 322 -8.89 14.37 11.53
C GLU A 322 -9.76 13.12 11.30
N PHE A 323 -9.17 11.95 11.57
CA PHE A 323 -9.67 10.66 11.07
C PHE A 323 -9.82 9.55 12.11
N TRP A 324 -9.79 9.86 13.40
CA TRP A 324 -10.09 8.85 14.40
C TRP A 324 -11.44 8.18 14.12
N GLY A 325 -11.46 6.84 14.20
CA GLY A 325 -12.66 6.05 13.95
C GLY A 325 -13.08 5.93 12.48
N LYS A 326 -12.28 6.42 11.52
CA LYS A 326 -12.53 6.26 10.07
C LYS A 326 -11.52 5.31 9.43
N PRO A 327 -11.94 4.45 8.48
CA PRO A 327 -11.04 3.55 7.76
C PRO A 327 -10.10 4.32 6.82
N VAL A 328 -8.91 3.78 6.57
CA VAL A 328 -7.94 4.39 5.64
C VAL A 328 -8.48 4.62 4.23
N ASN A 329 -9.46 3.83 3.78
CA ASN A 329 -10.12 3.94 2.48
C ASN A 329 -11.21 5.03 2.41
N ASP A 330 -11.39 5.81 3.49
CA ASP A 330 -12.19 7.05 3.45
C ASP A 330 -11.39 8.27 2.98
N PHE A 331 -10.06 8.24 3.09
CA PHE A 331 -9.20 9.36 2.68
C PHE A 331 -8.75 9.23 1.23
N VAL A 332 -8.55 8.00 0.80
CA VAL A 332 -8.09 7.63 -0.54
C VAL A 332 -9.06 6.60 -1.08
N GLY A 333 -9.58 6.83 -2.28
CA GLY A 333 -10.58 5.96 -2.90
C GLY A 333 -9.96 4.67 -3.41
N SER A 334 -9.03 4.80 -4.36
CA SER A 334 -8.45 3.65 -5.05
C SER A 334 -7.10 3.96 -5.69
N PHE A 335 -6.54 2.95 -6.35
CA PHE A 335 -5.32 3.03 -7.14
C PHE A 335 -5.62 2.67 -8.60
N PRO A 336 -6.14 3.61 -9.42
CA PRO A 336 -6.25 3.39 -10.85
C PRO A 336 -4.84 3.30 -11.46
N GLY A 337 -4.64 2.28 -12.27
CA GLY A 337 -3.32 1.93 -12.80
C GLY A 337 -3.36 1.40 -14.21
N THR A 338 -2.20 1.43 -14.85
CA THR A 338 -1.96 0.80 -16.15
C THR A 338 -0.74 -0.09 -16.08
N HIS A 339 -0.90 -1.31 -16.59
CA HIS A 339 0.19 -2.25 -16.80
C HIS A 339 0.71 -2.07 -18.22
N PHE A 340 1.99 -1.69 -18.36
CA PHE A 340 2.68 -1.57 -19.63
C PHE A 340 3.62 -2.76 -19.85
N GLY A 341 3.23 -3.64 -20.77
CA GLY A 341 3.99 -4.82 -21.14
C GLY A 341 5.13 -4.56 -22.10
N SER A 342 6.32 -5.08 -21.82
CA SER A 342 7.43 -5.05 -22.76
C SER A 342 7.13 -5.86 -24.02
N LYS A 343 7.36 -5.26 -25.19
CA LYS A 343 7.34 -5.89 -26.53
C LYS A 343 8.71 -5.70 -27.19
N GLY A 344 9.79 -5.90 -26.43
CA GLY A 344 11.16 -5.63 -26.87
C GLY A 344 11.56 -4.18 -26.62
N GLN A 345 11.70 -3.38 -27.68
CA GLN A 345 12.13 -1.97 -27.59
C GLN A 345 10.99 -1.00 -27.24
N VAL A 346 9.75 -1.47 -27.17
CA VAL A 346 8.54 -0.66 -26.94
C VAL A 346 7.68 -1.33 -25.90
N TYR A 347 6.95 -0.54 -25.11
CA TYR A 347 5.96 -1.03 -24.16
C TYR A 347 4.54 -0.84 -24.70
N GLY A 348 3.65 -1.82 -24.56
CA GLY A 348 2.23 -1.70 -24.91
C GLY A 348 1.35 -1.71 -23.66
N VAL A 349 0.16 -1.12 -23.72
CA VAL A 349 -0.85 -1.28 -22.66
C VAL A 349 -1.30 -2.75 -22.65
N LYS A 350 -1.12 -3.44 -21.52
CA LYS A 350 -1.61 -4.82 -21.29
C LYS A 350 -2.96 -4.81 -20.58
N GLU A 351 -3.11 -3.94 -19.58
CA GLU A 351 -4.25 -3.93 -18.68
C GLU A 351 -4.45 -2.53 -18.08
N LEU A 352 -5.70 -2.13 -17.93
CA LEU A 352 -6.12 -1.06 -17.02
C LEU A 352 -6.71 -1.73 -15.79
N PHE A 353 -6.29 -1.33 -14.60
CA PHE A 353 -6.72 -1.95 -13.35
C PHE A 353 -6.98 -0.90 -12.28
N THR A 354 -7.70 -1.30 -11.24
CA THR A 354 -7.89 -0.49 -10.03
C THR A 354 -7.63 -1.38 -8.83
N LEU A 355 -6.79 -0.91 -7.89
CA LEU A 355 -6.61 -1.58 -6.60
C LEU A 355 -7.36 -0.80 -5.52
N GLY A 356 -8.11 -1.50 -4.67
CA GLY A 356 -8.73 -0.89 -3.50
C GLY A 356 -7.78 -0.80 -2.31
N LEU A 357 -8.32 -0.34 -1.20
CA LEU A 357 -7.67 -0.23 0.11
C LEU A 357 -8.47 -1.00 1.16
N PRO A 358 -7.79 -1.58 2.17
CA PRO A 358 -8.47 -2.35 3.20
C PRO A 358 -9.36 -1.46 4.07
N GLY A 359 -10.59 -1.92 4.33
CA GLY A 359 -11.54 -1.24 5.21
C GLY A 359 -11.34 -1.50 6.70
N TRP A 360 -10.45 -2.43 7.07
CA TRP A 360 -10.30 -2.89 8.46
C TRP A 360 -9.25 -2.12 9.28
N ILE A 361 -8.53 -1.18 8.66
CA ILE A 361 -7.55 -0.33 9.33
C ILE A 361 -8.27 0.93 9.82
N ILE A 362 -8.71 0.91 11.07
CA ILE A 362 -9.54 1.95 11.70
C ILE A 362 -8.95 2.26 13.09
N PRO A 363 -7.89 3.09 13.17
CA PRO A 363 -7.35 3.51 14.46
C PRO A 363 -8.32 4.48 15.15
N ASP A 364 -8.65 4.23 16.41
CA ASP A 364 -9.41 5.17 17.24
C ASP A 364 -8.52 6.16 17.99
N ASP A 365 -7.29 5.75 18.29
CA ASP A 365 -6.33 6.54 19.04
C ASP A 365 -4.88 6.25 18.61
N TYR A 366 -3.95 6.94 19.25
CA TYR A 366 -2.53 6.82 18.95
C TYR A 366 -1.94 5.45 19.30
N ALA A 367 -2.39 4.81 20.38
CA ALA A 367 -1.89 3.49 20.76
C ALA A 367 -2.34 2.44 19.73
N GLU A 368 -3.60 2.50 19.31
CA GLU A 368 -4.12 1.63 18.25
C GLU A 368 -3.44 1.88 16.90
N LEU A 369 -3.08 3.13 16.59
CA LEU A 369 -2.31 3.44 15.39
C LEU A 369 -0.96 2.70 15.39
N LEU A 370 -0.26 2.66 16.52
CA LEU A 370 1.00 1.92 16.66
C LEU A 370 0.78 0.42 16.51
N ASP A 371 -0.30 -0.11 17.08
CA ASP A 371 -0.70 -1.51 16.93
C ASP A 371 -0.93 -1.87 15.45
N TYR A 372 -1.67 -1.03 14.70
CA TYR A 372 -1.87 -1.22 13.26
C TYR A 372 -0.57 -1.15 12.46
N LEU A 373 0.38 -0.28 12.83
CA LEU A 373 1.69 -0.23 12.19
C LEU A 373 2.46 -1.55 12.38
N ASP A 374 2.35 -2.17 13.55
CA ASP A 374 2.99 -3.47 13.81
C ASP A 374 2.30 -4.61 13.04
N VAL A 375 0.97 -4.57 12.92
CA VAL A 375 0.22 -5.48 12.03
C VAL A 375 0.68 -5.34 10.58
N LEU A 376 0.80 -4.11 10.06
CA LEU A 376 1.26 -3.88 8.69
C LEU A 376 2.69 -4.40 8.46
N LYS A 377 3.59 -4.24 9.43
CA LYS A 377 4.94 -4.82 9.36
C LYS A 377 4.91 -6.35 9.34
N GLU A 378 4.04 -6.95 10.15
CA GLU A 378 3.84 -8.40 10.18
C GLU A 378 3.38 -8.92 8.83
N HIS A 379 2.35 -8.30 8.25
CA HIS A 379 1.82 -8.61 6.92
C HIS A 379 2.89 -8.43 5.83
N LEU A 380 3.63 -7.32 5.84
CA LEU A 380 4.76 -7.12 4.92
C LEU A 380 5.81 -8.22 5.06
N SER A 381 6.13 -8.66 6.28
CA SER A 381 7.09 -9.73 6.49
C SER A 381 6.65 -11.06 5.88
N VAL A 382 5.35 -11.38 5.96
CA VAL A 382 4.74 -12.56 5.33
C VAL A 382 4.86 -12.46 3.81
N ILE A 383 4.44 -11.35 3.22
CA ILE A 383 4.40 -11.19 1.76
C ILE A 383 5.79 -11.11 1.14
N VAL A 384 6.72 -10.41 1.80
CA VAL A 384 8.12 -10.32 1.33
C VAL A 384 8.82 -11.69 1.35
N SER A 385 8.34 -12.63 2.17
CA SER A 385 8.86 -14.01 2.19
C SER A 385 8.39 -14.87 1.03
N LEU A 386 7.36 -14.44 0.28
CA LEU A 386 6.79 -15.16 -0.86
C LEU A 386 7.36 -14.65 -2.19
N SER A 387 7.49 -15.53 -3.17
CA SER A 387 7.96 -15.19 -4.52
C SER A 387 7.20 -16.01 -5.56
N ALA A 388 6.76 -15.36 -6.65
CA ALA A 388 6.14 -16.05 -7.78
C ALA A 388 7.08 -17.11 -8.40
N GLU A 389 8.38 -16.82 -8.44
CA GLU A 389 9.41 -17.73 -8.96
C GLU A 389 9.59 -18.99 -8.11
N ALA A 390 9.23 -18.92 -6.82
CA ALA A 390 9.21 -20.07 -5.92
C ALA A 390 7.89 -20.86 -6.01
N GLY A 391 7.01 -20.55 -6.97
CA GLY A 391 5.72 -21.20 -7.16
C GLY A 391 4.61 -20.68 -6.24
N HIS A 392 4.78 -19.52 -5.59
CA HIS A 392 3.81 -18.98 -4.63
C HIS A 392 2.76 -18.05 -5.26
N SER A 393 2.57 -18.11 -6.57
CA SER A 393 1.71 -17.18 -7.32
C SER A 393 0.26 -17.18 -6.83
N GLU A 394 -0.31 -18.34 -6.50
CA GLU A 394 -1.68 -18.45 -5.99
C GLU A 394 -1.85 -17.83 -4.60
N LEU A 395 -0.89 -18.04 -3.70
CA LEU A 395 -0.88 -17.39 -2.38
C LEU A 395 -0.79 -15.88 -2.51
N LEU A 396 0.09 -15.39 -3.38
CA LEU A 396 0.23 -13.96 -3.64
C LEU A 396 -1.03 -13.36 -4.26
N ALA A 397 -1.70 -14.06 -5.17
CA ALA A 397 -2.97 -13.62 -5.76
C ALA A 397 -4.08 -13.56 -4.71
N ALA A 398 -4.26 -14.62 -3.91
CA ALA A 398 -5.26 -14.65 -2.85
C ALA A 398 -5.03 -13.53 -1.81
N TYR A 399 -3.76 -13.26 -1.45
CA TYR A 399 -3.44 -12.17 -0.56
C TYR A 399 -3.68 -10.79 -1.18
N ARG A 400 -3.33 -10.61 -2.47
CA ARG A 400 -3.63 -9.39 -3.22
C ARG A 400 -5.12 -9.09 -3.15
N ASP A 401 -5.96 -10.08 -3.48
CA ASP A 401 -7.42 -9.92 -3.45
C ASP A 401 -7.96 -9.54 -2.07
N PHE A 402 -7.34 -10.04 -1.00
CA PHE A 402 -7.63 -9.60 0.37
C PHE A 402 -7.25 -8.14 0.60
N ILE A 403 -5.97 -7.78 0.41
CA ILE A 403 -5.49 -6.47 0.85
C ILE A 403 -6.02 -5.33 -0.01
N THR A 404 -6.38 -5.61 -1.27
CA THR A 404 -7.01 -4.64 -2.16
C THR A 404 -8.53 -4.57 -2.00
N GLY A 405 -9.11 -5.34 -1.07
CA GLY A 405 -10.54 -5.44 -0.83
C GLY A 405 -10.93 -5.09 0.60
N THR A 406 -12.23 -5.08 0.89
CA THR A 406 -12.78 -4.77 2.23
C THR A 406 -13.29 -6.00 2.98
N ASN A 407 -13.27 -7.18 2.36
CA ASN A 407 -13.86 -8.41 2.92
C ASN A 407 -12.80 -9.36 3.49
N PHE A 408 -12.96 -9.74 4.77
CA PHE A 408 -12.13 -10.73 5.46
C PHE A 408 -12.23 -12.15 4.89
N SER A 409 -13.29 -12.49 4.15
CA SER A 409 -13.41 -13.80 3.48
C SER A 409 -12.21 -14.10 2.59
N SER A 410 -11.68 -13.08 1.90
CA SER A 410 -10.47 -13.21 1.07
C SER A 410 -9.23 -13.48 1.92
N PHE A 411 -9.13 -12.89 3.12
CA PHE A 411 -8.05 -13.18 4.07
C PHE A 411 -8.07 -14.65 4.48
N PHE A 412 -9.23 -15.18 4.82
CA PHE A 412 -9.35 -16.56 5.28
C PHE A 412 -9.05 -17.58 4.18
N ARG A 413 -9.44 -17.29 2.93
CA ARG A 413 -9.02 -18.09 1.77
C ARG A 413 -7.50 -18.15 1.65
N PHE A 414 -6.83 -17.00 1.77
CA PHE A 414 -5.37 -16.97 1.80
C PHE A 414 -4.81 -17.75 2.99
N GLN A 415 -5.37 -17.56 4.18
CA GLN A 415 -4.88 -18.17 5.42
C GLN A 415 -4.98 -19.70 5.41
N ALA A 416 -6.03 -20.28 4.85
CA ALA A 416 -6.17 -21.73 4.71
C ALA A 416 -5.05 -22.32 3.85
N SER A 417 -4.73 -21.70 2.70
CA SER A 417 -3.61 -22.13 1.85
C SER A 417 -2.25 -21.81 2.47
N TYR A 418 -2.13 -20.68 3.18
CA TYR A 418 -0.90 -20.26 3.83
C TYR A 418 -0.55 -21.18 5.01
N ALA A 419 -1.54 -21.68 5.75
CA ALA A 419 -1.38 -22.65 6.82
C ALA A 419 -0.68 -23.94 6.36
N ASP A 420 -1.07 -24.47 5.19
CA ASP A 420 -0.41 -25.64 4.60
C ASP A 420 1.01 -25.33 4.14
N TYR A 421 1.23 -24.15 3.55
CA TYR A 421 2.58 -23.66 3.20
C TYR A 421 3.48 -23.59 4.44
N VAL A 422 2.99 -23.02 5.54
CA VAL A 422 3.71 -22.90 6.81
C VAL A 422 4.17 -24.27 7.32
N VAL A 423 3.25 -25.24 7.37
CA VAL A 423 3.55 -26.59 7.87
C VAL A 423 4.58 -27.29 6.99
N LYS A 424 4.47 -27.19 5.66
CA LYS A 424 5.45 -27.73 4.71
C LYS A 424 6.82 -27.08 4.90
N GLN A 425 6.86 -25.76 5.06
CA GLN A 425 8.11 -25.02 5.20
C GLN A 425 8.81 -25.31 6.53
N LEU A 426 8.06 -25.43 7.63
CA LEU A 426 8.60 -25.84 8.94
C LEU A 426 9.12 -27.29 8.92
N ALA A 427 8.65 -28.12 8.00
CA ALA A 427 9.10 -29.52 7.87
C ALA A 427 10.39 -29.63 7.06
N ASN A 428 10.73 -28.62 6.27
CA ASN A 428 11.94 -28.60 5.45
C ASN A 428 13.17 -28.22 6.31
N PRO A 429 14.11 -29.15 6.56
CA PRO A 429 15.28 -28.87 7.40
C PRO A 429 16.25 -27.85 6.80
N GLN A 430 16.22 -27.69 5.47
CA GLN A 430 17.06 -26.75 4.72
C GLN A 430 16.32 -25.43 4.41
N GLY A 431 15.02 -25.36 4.73
CA GLY A 431 14.18 -24.21 4.46
C GLY A 431 14.34 -23.11 5.50
N LYS A 432 14.12 -21.85 5.10
CA LYS A 432 13.94 -20.76 6.06
C LYS A 432 12.61 -20.92 6.77
N ASN A 433 12.58 -20.66 8.08
CA ASN A 433 11.33 -20.65 8.83
C ASN A 433 10.33 -19.66 8.23
N PRO A 434 9.07 -20.05 8.03
CA PRO A 434 8.06 -19.15 7.50
C PRO A 434 7.77 -18.03 8.52
N ARG A 435 7.31 -16.89 8.01
CA ARG A 435 6.74 -15.85 8.85
C ARG A 435 5.31 -16.25 9.22
N LEU A 436 4.85 -15.81 10.38
CA LEU A 436 3.52 -16.15 10.90
C LEU A 436 2.81 -14.85 11.27
N PHE A 437 1.50 -14.81 11.02
CA PHE A 437 0.66 -13.82 11.67
C PHE A 437 0.62 -14.08 13.17
N SER A 438 0.49 -13.06 13.99
CA SER A 438 0.35 -13.20 15.44
C SER A 438 -1.11 -13.19 15.86
N VAL A 439 -1.41 -13.86 16.98
CA VAL A 439 -2.73 -13.78 17.60
C VAL A 439 -3.09 -12.34 17.96
N ASN A 440 -2.10 -11.53 18.37
CA ASN A 440 -2.31 -10.11 18.63
C ASN A 440 -2.72 -9.36 17.35
N GLY A 441 -2.01 -9.59 16.24
CA GLY A 441 -2.35 -8.96 14.97
C GLY A 441 -3.74 -9.34 14.46
N LEU A 442 -4.11 -10.63 14.58
CA LEU A 442 -5.46 -11.10 14.27
C LEU A 442 -6.51 -10.43 15.17
N ASN A 443 -6.25 -10.28 16.46
CA ASN A 443 -7.16 -9.56 17.36
C ASN A 443 -7.33 -8.10 16.92
N ILE A 444 -6.25 -7.41 16.56
CA ILE A 444 -6.30 -6.01 16.09
C ILE A 444 -7.10 -5.90 14.79
N MET A 445 -6.92 -6.82 13.85
CA MET A 445 -7.67 -6.86 12.60
C MET A 445 -9.17 -7.08 12.83
N THR A 446 -9.51 -7.97 13.76
CA THR A 446 -10.89 -8.45 13.96
C THR A 446 -11.68 -7.65 15.01
N LYS A 447 -11.03 -6.78 15.80
CA LYS A 447 -11.63 -6.11 16.97
C LYS A 447 -12.89 -5.27 16.68
N LYS A 448 -13.03 -4.76 15.46
CA LYS A 448 -14.15 -3.90 15.05
C LYS A 448 -15.38 -4.69 14.61
N ASP A 449 -15.23 -6.00 14.43
CA ASP A 449 -16.32 -6.90 14.07
C ASP A 449 -16.84 -7.61 15.32
N VAL A 450 -18.12 -7.37 15.65
CA VAL A 450 -18.74 -7.89 16.87
C VAL A 450 -18.85 -9.42 16.83
N ASP A 451 -19.15 -10.00 15.67
CA ASP A 451 -19.28 -11.45 15.53
C ASP A 451 -17.91 -12.11 15.66
N PHE A 452 -16.88 -11.50 15.07
CA PHE A 452 -15.52 -12.03 15.20
C PHE A 452 -15.05 -11.98 16.65
N THR A 453 -15.26 -10.87 17.36
CA THR A 453 -14.82 -10.72 18.75
C THR A 453 -15.53 -11.65 19.73
N LYS A 454 -16.81 -11.97 19.51
CA LYS A 454 -17.53 -12.98 20.31
C LYS A 454 -16.89 -14.37 20.19
N ILE A 455 -16.44 -14.75 18.99
CA ILE A 455 -15.76 -16.02 18.74
C ILE A 455 -14.33 -15.98 19.29
N THR A 456 -13.55 -14.95 18.95
CA THR A 456 -12.10 -14.92 19.21
C THR A 456 -11.74 -14.62 20.67
N ARG A 457 -12.69 -14.13 21.48
CA ARG A 457 -12.52 -13.96 22.94
C ARG A 457 -13.01 -15.18 23.73
N ASP A 458 -13.67 -16.14 23.11
CA ASP A 458 -14.14 -17.33 23.78
C ASP A 458 -12.96 -18.23 24.19
N ALA A 459 -12.88 -18.56 25.49
CA ALA A 459 -11.75 -19.30 26.05
C ALA A 459 -11.66 -20.73 25.50
N SER A 460 -12.80 -21.36 25.23
CA SER A 460 -12.88 -22.72 24.68
C SER A 460 -12.42 -22.74 23.22
N PHE A 461 -12.88 -21.78 22.42
CA PHE A 461 -12.38 -21.56 21.07
C PHE A 461 -10.85 -21.39 21.05
N LEU A 462 -10.32 -20.53 21.91
CA LEU A 462 -8.87 -20.29 22.01
C LEU A 462 -8.08 -21.53 22.46
N ARG A 463 -8.63 -22.37 23.35
CA ARG A 463 -8.00 -23.64 23.74
C ARG A 463 -7.91 -24.63 22.57
N ILE A 464 -8.97 -24.76 21.77
CA ILE A 464 -8.98 -25.61 20.58
C ILE A 464 -8.00 -25.07 19.52
N ALA A 465 -8.02 -23.76 19.26
CA ALA A 465 -7.05 -23.13 18.35
C ALA A 465 -5.59 -23.39 18.81
N LYS A 466 -5.33 -23.28 20.11
CA LYS A 466 -4.00 -23.57 20.67
C LYS A 466 -3.61 -25.05 20.56
N ALA A 467 -4.56 -25.97 20.66
CA ALA A 467 -4.31 -27.39 20.40
C ALA A 467 -3.92 -27.64 18.94
N ILE A 468 -4.63 -27.02 17.99
CA ILE A 468 -4.27 -27.05 16.57
C ILE A 468 -2.85 -26.53 16.37
N ASN A 469 -2.50 -25.40 17.00
CA ASN A 469 -1.15 -24.83 16.92
C ASN A 469 -0.06 -25.80 17.42
N GLN A 470 -0.29 -26.43 18.57
CA GLN A 470 0.63 -27.39 19.18
C GLN A 470 0.66 -28.74 18.47
N ALA A 471 -0.29 -29.03 17.59
CA ALA A 471 -0.27 -30.19 16.70
C ALA A 471 0.38 -29.89 15.34
N THR A 472 0.53 -28.62 14.97
CA THR A 472 0.95 -28.21 13.61
C THR A 472 2.20 -27.33 13.66
N VAL A 473 2.06 -26.04 13.94
CA VAL A 473 3.14 -25.05 13.96
C VAL A 473 4.18 -25.37 15.05
N TYR A 474 3.73 -25.66 16.27
CA TYR A 474 4.59 -25.99 17.40
C TYR A 474 4.64 -27.51 17.64
N ALA A 475 5.13 -28.24 16.63
CA ALA A 475 5.29 -29.70 16.65
C ALA A 475 6.55 -30.13 15.90
N GLY A 476 7.09 -31.31 16.20
CA GLY A 476 8.31 -31.84 15.61
C GLY A 476 9.54 -30.97 15.94
N LYS A 477 10.32 -30.60 14.92
CA LYS A 477 11.48 -29.70 15.09
C LYS A 477 11.04 -28.25 15.06
N VAL A 478 11.36 -27.52 16.13
CA VAL A 478 11.03 -26.11 16.30
C VAL A 478 12.30 -25.32 16.60
N THR A 479 12.54 -24.24 15.86
CA THR A 479 13.64 -23.33 16.13
C THR A 479 13.27 -22.40 17.29
N THR A 480 14.11 -22.39 18.32
CA THR A 480 14.01 -21.50 19.47
C THR A 480 15.23 -20.57 19.52
N LYS A 481 15.28 -19.64 20.50
CA LYS A 481 16.46 -18.80 20.71
C LYS A 481 17.71 -19.63 21.05
N ASP A 482 17.51 -20.80 21.67
CA ASP A 482 18.56 -21.70 22.15
C ASP A 482 18.93 -22.79 21.11
N GLY A 483 18.45 -22.64 19.87
CA GLY A 483 18.68 -23.58 18.78
C GLY A 483 17.46 -24.43 18.41
N ILE A 484 17.68 -25.50 17.65
CA ILE A 484 16.62 -26.40 17.19
C ILE A 484 16.25 -27.33 18.33
N LYS A 485 15.00 -27.25 18.79
CA LYS A 485 14.41 -28.15 19.75
C LYS A 485 13.56 -29.19 19.03
N GLU A 486 13.87 -30.46 19.23
CA GLU A 486 13.03 -31.57 18.79
C GLU A 486 12.01 -31.89 19.88
N LEU A 487 10.74 -31.83 19.52
CA LEU A 487 9.61 -32.14 20.39
C LEU A 487 9.21 -33.60 20.20
N ASP A 488 8.68 -34.24 21.25
CA ASP A 488 8.29 -35.66 21.23
C ASP A 488 7.03 -35.96 20.41
N TRP A 489 6.33 -34.93 19.92
CA TRP A 489 5.12 -35.07 19.11
C TRP A 489 5.36 -34.67 17.66
N GLN A 490 4.70 -35.39 16.76
CA GLN A 490 4.85 -35.19 15.32
C GLN A 490 3.94 -34.08 14.80
N ARG A 491 4.34 -33.49 13.68
CA ARG A 491 3.58 -32.45 13.02
C ARG A 491 2.43 -33.06 12.21
N ASN A 492 1.23 -32.54 12.40
CA ASN A 492 0.05 -32.91 11.62
C ASN A 492 -0.02 -32.08 10.32
N TYR A 493 -0.21 -32.75 9.19
CA TYR A 493 -0.23 -32.15 7.85
C TYR A 493 -1.66 -32.14 7.29
N GLY A 494 -2.02 -31.09 6.53
CA GLY A 494 -3.32 -31.00 5.84
C GLY A 494 -4.53 -30.74 6.75
N LEU A 495 -4.32 -30.48 8.04
CA LEU A 495 -5.41 -30.19 8.97
C LEU A 495 -6.19 -28.91 8.56
N ALA A 496 -5.52 -27.84 8.15
CA ALA A 496 -6.17 -26.63 7.65
C ALA A 496 -7.06 -26.92 6.43
N GLN A 497 -6.54 -27.67 5.45
CA GLN A 497 -7.31 -28.06 4.27
C GLN A 497 -8.52 -28.92 4.63
N LEU A 498 -8.38 -29.87 5.56
CA LEU A 498 -9.47 -30.71 6.04
C LEU A 498 -10.56 -29.87 6.73
N LEU A 499 -10.17 -29.00 7.66
CA LEU A 499 -11.12 -28.15 8.37
C LEU A 499 -11.85 -27.19 7.41
N ASN A 500 -11.13 -26.63 6.44
CA ASN A 500 -11.70 -25.74 5.44
C ASN A 500 -12.67 -26.49 4.50
N SER A 501 -12.33 -27.69 4.03
CA SER A 501 -13.19 -28.45 3.11
C SER A 501 -14.47 -28.97 3.77
N GLN A 502 -14.42 -29.27 5.08
CA GLN A 502 -15.59 -29.72 5.85
C GLN A 502 -16.44 -28.57 6.39
N SER A 503 -15.96 -27.32 6.33
CA SER A 503 -16.63 -26.14 6.91
C SER A 503 -18.01 -25.84 6.32
N GLY A 504 -18.31 -26.33 5.11
CA GLY A 504 -19.61 -26.16 4.46
C GLY A 504 -20.75 -26.95 5.13
N SER A 505 -20.44 -27.88 6.04
CA SER A 505 -21.40 -28.71 6.75
C SER A 505 -21.09 -28.71 8.24
N LYS A 506 -22.06 -28.26 9.06
CA LYS A 506 -21.97 -28.27 10.53
C LYS A 506 -21.55 -29.64 11.06
N LYS A 507 -22.20 -30.68 10.56
CA LYS A 507 -21.94 -32.06 10.98
C LYS A 507 -20.52 -32.48 10.63
N ASP A 508 -20.09 -32.27 9.39
CA ASP A 508 -18.80 -32.77 8.94
C ASP A 508 -17.64 -31.99 9.57
N PHE A 509 -17.81 -30.68 9.77
CA PHE A 509 -16.85 -29.86 10.50
C PHE A 509 -16.71 -30.30 11.97
N ILE A 510 -17.82 -30.53 12.68
CA ILE A 510 -17.80 -31.02 14.07
C ILE A 510 -17.14 -32.40 14.13
N CYS A 511 -17.47 -33.32 13.21
CA CYS A 511 -16.81 -34.63 13.14
C CYS A 511 -15.29 -34.48 12.94
N ALA A 512 -14.85 -33.63 12.01
CA ALA A 512 -13.43 -33.42 11.75
C ALA A 512 -12.69 -32.87 12.99
N ILE A 513 -13.30 -31.94 13.73
CA ILE A 513 -12.73 -31.40 14.97
C ILE A 513 -12.70 -32.46 16.07
N ALA A 514 -13.78 -33.21 16.27
CA ALA A 514 -13.85 -34.26 17.29
C ALA A 514 -12.81 -35.36 17.03
N GLU A 515 -12.65 -35.80 15.78
CA GLU A 515 -11.62 -36.75 15.38
C GLU A 515 -10.20 -36.22 15.62
N PHE A 516 -9.96 -34.94 15.32
CA PHE A 516 -8.69 -34.29 15.63
C PHE A 516 -8.41 -34.27 17.13
N LEU A 517 -9.38 -33.82 17.94
CA LEU A 517 -9.26 -33.71 19.39
C LEU A 517 -9.01 -35.07 20.04
N GLY A 518 -9.73 -36.11 19.61
CA GLY A 518 -9.52 -37.48 20.11
C GLY A 518 -8.09 -37.98 19.83
N LYS A 519 -7.58 -37.78 18.59
CA LYS A 519 -6.19 -38.13 18.25
C LYS A 519 -5.17 -37.34 19.08
N TYR A 520 -5.42 -36.04 19.25
CA TYR A 520 -4.56 -35.14 20.01
C TYR A 520 -4.53 -35.50 21.51
N GLU A 521 -5.68 -35.86 22.09
CA GLU A 521 -5.80 -36.31 23.47
C GLU A 521 -5.06 -37.63 23.71
N HIS A 522 -5.26 -38.63 22.84
CA HIS A 522 -4.53 -39.90 22.93
C HIS A 522 -3.01 -39.70 22.85
N GLU A 523 -2.53 -38.81 21.98
CA GLU A 523 -1.11 -38.45 21.92
C GLU A 523 -0.64 -37.78 23.22
N ASN A 524 -1.43 -36.86 23.78
CA ASN A 524 -1.12 -36.17 25.03
C ASN A 524 -1.06 -37.13 26.23
N LEU A 525 -1.96 -38.09 26.33
CA LEU A 525 -1.96 -39.09 27.40
C LEU A 525 -0.66 -39.91 27.35
N ARG A 526 -0.32 -40.45 26.18
CA ARG A 526 0.93 -41.19 25.96
C ARG A 526 2.17 -40.37 26.32
N LEU A 527 2.20 -39.09 25.94
CA LEU A 527 3.31 -38.19 26.28
C LEU A 527 3.33 -37.81 27.76
N SER A 528 2.17 -37.65 28.39
CA SER A 528 2.07 -37.31 29.80
C SER A 528 2.62 -38.42 30.68
N GLU A 529 2.35 -39.69 30.35
CA GLU A 529 2.93 -40.86 31.03
C GLU A 529 4.46 -40.88 30.87
N LYS A 530 4.97 -40.68 29.65
CA LYS A 530 6.41 -40.60 29.38
C LYS A 530 7.07 -39.47 30.20
N TYR A 531 6.47 -38.27 30.20
CA TYR A 531 7.02 -37.11 30.89
C TYR A 531 6.94 -37.26 32.41
N LEU A 532 5.88 -37.85 32.94
CA LEU A 532 5.74 -38.16 34.37
C LEU A 532 6.84 -39.11 34.83
N ASN A 533 7.13 -40.15 34.04
CA ASN A 533 8.24 -41.08 34.31
C ASN A 533 9.62 -40.40 34.26
N GLU A 534 9.76 -39.30 33.51
CA GLU A 534 10.96 -38.47 33.45
C GLU A 534 10.97 -37.33 34.49
N GLY A 535 9.96 -37.24 35.38
CA GLY A 535 9.82 -36.15 36.36
C GLY A 535 9.53 -34.77 35.74
N LYS A 536 9.08 -34.72 34.49
CA LYS A 536 8.79 -33.49 33.73
C LYS A 536 7.30 -33.27 33.58
N ARG A 537 6.89 -32.01 33.40
CA ARG A 537 5.51 -31.64 33.07
C ARG A 537 5.35 -31.41 31.57
N LEU A 538 4.36 -32.08 30.96
CA LEU A 538 3.96 -31.82 29.57
C LEU A 538 3.39 -30.39 29.46
N LYS A 539 3.93 -29.59 28.54
CA LYS A 539 3.51 -28.20 28.30
C LYS A 539 2.58 -28.09 27.08
N ARG A 540 1.55 -28.95 27.02
CA ARG A 540 0.50 -28.92 25.98
C ARG A 540 -0.85 -28.56 26.60
N VAL A 541 -1.67 -27.83 25.86
CA VAL A 541 -3.06 -27.56 26.25
C VAL A 541 -3.86 -28.85 26.17
N GLN A 542 -4.82 -29.02 27.08
CA GLN A 542 -5.76 -30.13 27.10
C GLN A 542 -7.16 -29.55 26.87
N PRO A 543 -7.67 -29.60 25.64
CA PRO A 543 -9.08 -29.29 25.37
C PRO A 543 -9.98 -30.26 26.13
N THR A 544 -11.09 -29.77 26.66
CA THR A 544 -12.06 -30.59 27.38
C THR A 544 -13.32 -30.84 26.55
N LYS A 545 -14.23 -31.68 27.05
CA LYS A 545 -15.54 -31.87 26.42
C LYS A 545 -16.33 -30.56 26.37
N GLU A 546 -16.27 -29.77 27.45
CA GLU A 546 -16.91 -28.46 27.53
C GLU A 546 -16.38 -27.50 26.46
N ASP A 547 -15.10 -27.65 26.06
CA ASP A 547 -14.56 -26.84 24.97
C ASP A 547 -15.23 -27.18 23.63
N LEU A 548 -15.47 -28.47 23.36
CA LEU A 548 -16.16 -28.93 22.16
C LEU A 548 -17.64 -28.53 22.19
N ASP A 549 -18.33 -28.71 23.32
CA ASP A 549 -19.73 -28.30 23.49
C ASP A 549 -19.87 -26.79 23.24
N ARG A 550 -18.95 -25.97 23.77
CA ARG A 550 -18.92 -24.53 23.53
C ARG A 550 -18.63 -24.17 22.07
N LEU A 551 -17.75 -24.90 21.39
CA LEU A 551 -17.53 -24.70 19.95
C LEU A 551 -18.79 -25.02 19.14
N MET A 552 -19.54 -26.05 19.52
CA MET A 552 -20.83 -26.39 18.88
C MET A 552 -21.87 -25.27 19.08
N GLU A 553 -21.90 -24.64 20.26
CA GLU A 553 -22.72 -23.45 20.50
C GLU A 553 -22.33 -22.29 19.56
N LEU A 554 -21.03 -22.01 19.41
CA LEU A 554 -20.55 -20.99 18.48
C LEU A 554 -20.92 -21.29 17.02
N ILE A 555 -20.84 -22.56 16.59
CA ILE A 555 -21.27 -22.99 15.23
C ILE A 555 -22.79 -22.89 15.04
N ASN A 556 -23.56 -22.94 16.13
CA ASN A 556 -25.01 -22.75 16.09
C ASN A 556 -25.39 -21.27 16.04
N GLU A 557 -24.65 -20.41 16.76
CA GLU A 557 -24.86 -18.95 16.77
C GLU A 557 -24.33 -18.28 15.48
N PHE A 558 -23.18 -18.72 14.98
CA PHE A 558 -22.48 -18.09 13.84
C PHE A 558 -22.41 -19.02 12.62
N ASP A 559 -22.04 -18.43 11.48
CA ASP A 559 -21.74 -19.18 10.27
C ASP A 559 -20.58 -20.17 10.50
N THR A 560 -20.76 -21.42 10.04
CA THR A 560 -19.78 -22.49 10.26
C THR A 560 -18.47 -22.24 9.52
N VAL A 561 -18.55 -21.65 8.32
CA VAL A 561 -17.38 -21.29 7.52
C VAL A 561 -16.59 -20.20 8.23
N LEU A 562 -17.26 -19.20 8.82
CA LEU A 562 -16.62 -18.19 9.64
C LEU A 562 -15.86 -18.79 10.85
N VAL A 563 -16.53 -19.63 11.65
CA VAL A 563 -15.90 -20.24 12.84
C VAL A 563 -14.70 -21.10 12.43
N ALA A 564 -14.83 -21.90 11.38
CA ALA A 564 -13.75 -22.72 10.85
C ALA A 564 -12.55 -21.87 10.39
N ASN A 565 -12.82 -20.80 9.64
CA ASN A 565 -11.82 -19.89 9.13
C ASN A 565 -11.04 -19.18 10.25
N LEU A 566 -11.75 -18.70 11.28
CA LEU A 566 -11.11 -18.12 12.46
C LEU A 566 -10.28 -19.17 13.20
N LEU A 567 -10.78 -20.40 13.33
CA LEU A 567 -10.06 -21.47 14.01
C LEU A 567 -8.75 -21.81 13.29
N ILE A 568 -8.77 -21.84 11.96
CA ILE A 568 -7.56 -22.00 11.13
C ILE A 568 -6.63 -20.79 11.30
N ALA A 569 -7.14 -19.57 11.26
CA ALA A 569 -6.33 -18.37 11.42
C ALA A 569 -5.57 -18.35 12.76
N TYR A 570 -6.27 -18.56 13.87
CA TYR A 570 -5.70 -18.58 15.22
C TYR A 570 -4.87 -19.84 15.48
N GLY A 571 -5.28 -20.99 14.91
CA GLY A 571 -4.56 -22.25 15.03
C GLY A 571 -3.18 -22.22 14.39
N TYR A 572 -2.99 -21.44 13.32
CA TYR A 572 -1.71 -21.33 12.62
C TYR A 572 -0.94 -20.04 12.93
N ALA A 573 -1.45 -19.22 13.85
CA ALA A 573 -0.81 -17.99 14.28
C ALA A 573 0.36 -18.23 15.25
N LYS A 574 1.19 -17.19 15.41
CA LYS A 574 2.19 -17.10 16.46
C LYS A 574 1.53 -16.67 17.76
N TRP A 575 1.63 -17.53 18.77
CA TRP A 575 1.19 -17.25 20.13
C TRP A 575 2.34 -16.61 20.92
N ASN A 576 2.10 -15.44 21.52
CA ASN A 576 3.06 -14.89 22.47
C ASN A 576 3.01 -15.72 23.75
N THR A 577 4.17 -16.09 24.29
CA THR A 577 4.28 -16.50 25.69
C THR A 577 4.02 -15.25 26.51
N ALA A 578 2.87 -15.19 27.20
CA ALA A 578 2.61 -14.14 28.18
C ALA A 578 3.83 -14.04 29.10
N LYS A 579 4.48 -12.86 29.16
CA LYS A 579 5.30 -12.53 30.32
C LYS A 579 4.35 -12.69 31.51
N LYS A 580 4.62 -13.63 32.39
CA LYS A 580 3.89 -13.72 33.65
C LYS A 580 3.99 -12.35 34.30
N SER A 581 2.88 -11.65 34.42
CA SER A 581 2.74 -10.60 35.42
C SER A 581 3.17 -11.21 36.75
N PRO A 582 3.95 -10.53 37.61
CA PRO A 582 4.21 -11.03 38.94
C PRO A 582 2.86 -11.22 39.61
N SER A 583 2.55 -12.44 40.02
CA SER A 583 1.41 -12.69 40.90
C SER A 583 1.65 -11.90 42.19
N PRO A 584 0.72 -11.04 42.62
CA PRO A 584 0.81 -10.38 43.92
C PRO A 584 0.32 -11.38 44.96
N ASP A 585 1.16 -12.38 45.28
CA ASP A 585 0.97 -13.27 46.42
C ASP A 585 2.24 -14.10 46.59
N MET A 586 3.20 -13.50 47.29
CA MET A 586 4.12 -14.12 48.25
C MET A 586 4.82 -12.95 48.96
N ALA A 587 4.05 -12.20 49.75
CA ALA A 587 4.61 -11.59 50.95
C ALA A 587 4.49 -12.66 52.03
N ASP A 588 5.58 -13.31 52.42
CA ASP A 588 6.21 -13.01 53.70
C ASP A 588 7.49 -13.83 53.92
N ASP A 589 8.40 -13.17 54.62
CA ASP A 589 9.39 -13.69 55.56
C ASP A 589 10.66 -14.44 55.09
N SER A 590 11.74 -13.68 54.95
CA SER A 590 12.95 -13.92 55.75
C SER A 590 13.86 -12.68 55.72
N THR A 591 13.79 -11.90 56.80
CA THR A 591 14.82 -10.97 57.26
C THR A 591 16.10 -11.70 57.67
N GLU A 592 17.27 -11.19 57.25
CA GLU A 592 18.55 -11.11 57.98
C GLU A 592 19.57 -10.48 56.99
N SER A 593 19.81 -9.17 57.11
CA SER A 593 21.02 -8.56 57.69
C SER A 593 22.31 -8.96 56.97
N ASP A 594 22.97 -7.97 56.33
CA ASP A 594 24.31 -7.57 56.74
C ASP A 594 24.72 -6.28 56.02
N GLU A 595 24.87 -5.23 56.83
CA GLU A 595 25.63 -4.02 56.52
C GLU A 595 27.12 -4.30 56.74
N ASP A 596 27.88 -4.05 55.67
CA ASP A 596 29.08 -3.21 55.64
C ASP A 596 30.47 -3.76 56.05
N THR A 597 31.48 -3.19 55.37
CA THR A 597 32.94 -3.19 55.63
C THR A 597 33.73 -4.47 55.28
N THR A 598 34.91 -4.48 54.63
CA THR A 598 35.93 -3.44 54.33
C THR A 598 36.97 -4.00 53.35
N ASP A 599 37.53 -3.09 52.53
CA ASP A 599 38.93 -2.91 52.10
C ASP A 599 39.86 -4.05 51.61
N GLU A 600 40.46 -3.73 50.45
CA GLU A 600 41.88 -3.88 50.03
C GLU A 600 42.65 -5.17 50.34
N GLU A 601 42.95 -5.94 49.27
CA GLU A 601 44.31 -6.08 48.70
C GLU A 601 44.26 -6.54 47.23
#